data_AF-A0A9E2Z6L3-F1
#
_entry.id   AF-A0A9E2Z6L3-F1
#
_cell.length_a   1.000
_cell.length_b   1.000
_cell.length_c   1.000
_cell.angle_alpha   90.00
_cell.angle_beta   90.00
_cell.angle_gamma   90.00
#
_symmetry.space_group_name_H-M   'P 1'
#
loop_
_entity.id
_entity.type
_entity.pdbx_description
1 polymer ?
#
loop_
_entity_poly.entity_id
_entity_poly.type
_entity_poly.pdbx_seq_one_letter_code
_entity_poly.pdbx_strand_id
1 'polypeptide(L)'
;WPIFAGERGEYELLTGDKPAARQRLRSMAATASDTLMLPEQVWDDRPPAGAGTTRSGTPTTSAMPLAWTHAQYVRLAWSIQLGSPVERPAVVAQRYADS
;
A
#
# COMPACT_ATOMS: atom_id res chain seq x y z
N TRP A 1 3.75 -6.67 -5.16
CA TRP A 1 4.12 -6.00 -3.90
C TRP A 1 3.08 -4.96 -3.54
N PRO A 2 2.14 -5.27 -2.63
CA PRO A 2 1.06 -4.36 -2.24
C PRO A 2 1.57 -3.06 -1.61
N ILE A 3 2.71 -3.12 -0.92
CA ILE A 3 3.35 -1.96 -0.30
C ILE A 3 3.59 -0.78 -1.28
N PHE A 4 3.95 -1.05 -2.54
CA PHE A 4 4.20 0.00 -3.53
C PHE A 4 2.92 0.74 -3.95
N ALA A 5 1.74 0.12 -3.80
CA ALA A 5 0.49 0.85 -3.93
C ALA A 5 0.37 1.89 -2.80
N GLY A 6 0.77 1.52 -1.57
CA GLY A 6 0.80 2.41 -0.42
C GLY A 6 1.77 3.59 -0.58
N GLU A 7 3.00 3.34 -1.04
CA GLU A 7 3.98 4.40 -1.32
C GLU A 7 3.47 5.35 -2.41
N ARG A 8 2.85 4.79 -3.47
CA ARG A 8 2.20 5.57 -4.50
C ARG A 8 1.04 6.40 -3.95
N GLY A 9 0.32 5.90 -2.95
CA GLY A 9 -0.75 6.62 -2.28
C GLY A 9 -0.26 7.84 -1.51
N GLU A 10 0.89 7.76 -0.84
CA GLU A 10 1.52 8.91 -0.18
C GLU A 10 1.98 9.97 -1.21
N TYR A 11 2.52 9.55 -2.35
CA TYR A 11 2.84 10.46 -3.45
C TYR A 11 1.57 11.14 -4.01
N GLU A 12 0.52 10.37 -4.31
CA GLU A 12 -0.74 10.91 -4.84
C GLU A 12 -1.37 11.92 -3.87
N LEU A 13 -1.31 11.62 -2.57
CA LEU A 13 -1.72 12.53 -1.51
C LEU A 13 -0.93 13.85 -1.51
N LEU A 14 0.40 13.80 -1.65
CA LEU A 14 1.25 15.00 -1.75
C LEU A 14 0.93 15.85 -2.98
N THR A 15 0.55 15.23 -4.09
CA THR A 15 0.12 15.94 -5.31
C THR A 15 -1.33 16.46 -5.26
N GLY A 16 -2.03 16.25 -4.14
CA GLY A 16 -3.41 16.70 -3.93
C GLY A 16 -4.49 15.71 -4.38
N ASP A 17 -4.12 14.55 -4.92
CA ASP A 17 -5.06 13.52 -5.38
C ASP A 17 -5.47 12.56 -4.24
N LYS A 18 -6.25 13.10 -3.30
CA LYS A 18 -6.83 12.32 -2.19
C LYS A 18 -7.69 11.15 -2.67
N PRO A 19 -8.52 11.26 -3.74
CA PRO A 19 -9.25 10.12 -4.28
C PRO A 19 -8.36 8.97 -4.73
N ALA A 20 -7.27 9.24 -5.46
CA ALA A 20 -6.32 8.21 -5.88
C ALA A 20 -5.63 7.56 -4.67
N ALA A 21 -5.19 8.35 -3.68
CA ALA A 21 -4.61 7.82 -2.44
C ALA A 21 -5.57 6.84 -1.71
N ARG A 22 -6.87 7.18 -1.63
CA ARG A 22 -7.90 6.28 -1.07
C ARG A 22 -8.06 5.01 -1.90
N GLN A 23 -7.95 5.10 -3.22
CA GLN A 23 -7.97 3.93 -4.09
C GLN A 23 -6.77 3.02 -3.82
N ARG A 24 -5.58 3.58 -3.59
CA ARG A 24 -4.39 2.79 -3.20
C ARG A 24 -4.58 2.05 -1.88
N LEU A 25 -5.15 2.71 -0.88
CA LEU A 25 -5.47 2.07 0.40
C LEU A 25 -6.43 0.89 0.20
N ARG A 26 -7.48 1.07 -0.63
CA ARG A 26 -8.40 -0.04 -0.98
C ARG A 26 -7.68 -1.17 -1.73
N SER A 27 -6.81 -0.84 -2.68
CA SER A 27 -6.02 -1.83 -3.42
C SER A 27 -5.12 -2.64 -2.49
N MET A 28 -4.48 -2.02 -1.49
CA MET A 28 -3.73 -2.76 -0.47
C MET A 28 -4.64 -3.69 0.32
N ALA A 29 -5.78 -3.20 0.82
CA ALA A 29 -6.74 -4.02 1.58
C ALA A 29 -7.24 -5.23 0.79
N ALA A 30 -7.45 -5.09 -0.52
CA ALA A 30 -7.91 -6.16 -1.39
C ALA A 30 -6.90 -7.31 -1.57
N THR A 31 -5.64 -7.14 -1.14
CA THR A 31 -4.60 -8.18 -1.17
C THR A 31 -4.52 -9.02 0.10
N ALA A 32 -5.30 -8.68 1.12
CA ALA A 32 -5.31 -9.39 2.38
C ALA A 32 -5.86 -10.82 2.21
N SER A 33 -5.34 -11.76 3.01
CA SER A 33 -5.99 -13.06 3.18
C SER A 33 -7.26 -12.96 4.02
N ASP A 34 -7.99 -14.08 4.16
CA ASP A 34 -9.18 -14.18 5.02
C ASP A 34 -8.90 -13.86 6.50
N THR A 35 -7.64 -13.91 6.92
CA THR A 35 -7.18 -13.54 8.27
C THR A 35 -6.75 -12.06 8.39
N LEU A 36 -6.99 -11.27 7.35
CA LEU A 36 -6.60 -9.86 7.21
C LEU A 36 -5.08 -9.62 7.16
N MET A 37 -4.27 -10.67 7.03
CA MET A 37 -2.83 -10.54 6.87
C MET A 37 -2.51 -10.04 5.46
N LEU A 38 -1.81 -8.91 5.40
CA LEU A 38 -1.24 -8.36 4.16
C LEU A 38 0.10 -9.04 3.80
N PRO A 39 0.27 -9.50 2.56
CA PRO A 39 1.47 -10.21 2.13
C PRO A 39 2.59 -9.27 1.66
N GLU A 40 3.78 -9.83 1.46
CA GLU A 40 4.86 -9.19 0.71
C GLU A 40 4.52 -9.09 -0.79
N GLN A 41 4.04 -10.19 -1.38
CA GLN A 41 3.74 -10.28 -2.81
C GLN A 41 2.35 -10.86 -3.05
N VAL A 42 1.79 -10.52 -4.20
CA VAL A 42 0.57 -11.11 -4.75
C VAL A 42 0.85 -11.59 -6.15
N TRP A 43 0.09 -12.57 -6.62
CA TRP A 43 0.17 -12.97 -8.01
C TRP A 43 -0.25 -11.82 -8.93
N ASP A 44 0.49 -11.66 -10.01
CA ASP A 44 0.11 -10.77 -11.10
C ASP A 44 -1.02 -11.43 -11.93
N ASP A 45 -1.32 -10.88 -13.10
CA ASP A 45 -2.36 -11.42 -13.99
C ASP A 45 -2.00 -12.78 -14.63
N ARG A 46 -0.87 -13.38 -14.23
CA ARG A 46 -0.40 -14.70 -14.68
C ARG A 46 -0.05 -15.60 -13.48
N PRO A 47 -1.05 -15.98 -12.65
CA PRO A 47 -0.82 -16.90 -11.54
C PRO A 47 -0.32 -18.28 -12.04
N PRO A 48 0.39 -19.06 -11.19
CA PRO A 48 0.94 -20.35 -11.58
C PRO A 48 -0.14 -21.32 -12.05
N ALA A 49 0.13 -21.99 -13.18
CA ALA A 49 -0.75 -23.02 -13.70
C ALA A 49 -0.89 -24.20 -12.70
N GLY A 50 -2.10 -24.71 -12.53
CA GLY A 50 -2.37 -25.86 -11.66
C GLY A 50 -2.52 -25.55 -10.17
N ALA A 51 -2.37 -24.28 -9.75
CA ALA A 51 -2.50 -23.87 -8.34
C ALA A 51 -3.97 -23.64 -7.88
N GLY A 52 -4.94 -24.37 -8.44
CA GLY A 52 -6.35 -24.34 -8.02
C GLY A 52 -7.00 -22.94 -8.06
N THR A 53 -7.47 -22.46 -6.90
CA THR A 53 -8.20 -21.19 -6.69
C THR A 53 -7.31 -19.94 -6.71
N THR A 54 -6.03 -20.08 -7.07
CA THR A 54 -5.07 -18.98 -7.12
C THR A 54 -5.47 -17.97 -8.19
N ARG A 55 -5.63 -16.71 -7.80
CA ARG A 55 -6.11 -15.62 -8.65
C ARG A 55 -5.14 -14.45 -8.61
N SER A 56 -5.20 -13.58 -9.62
CA SER A 56 -4.54 -12.27 -9.58
C SER A 56 -4.94 -11.53 -8.30
N GLY A 57 -3.96 -10.91 -7.65
CA GLY A 57 -4.15 -10.15 -6.41
C GLY A 57 -4.22 -10.98 -5.12
N THR A 58 -4.23 -12.32 -5.18
CA THR A 58 -4.13 -13.14 -3.96
C THR A 58 -2.67 -13.28 -3.51
N PRO A 59 -2.39 -13.46 -2.21
CA PRO A 59 -1.06 -13.71 -1.69
C PRO A 59 -0.30 -14.81 -2.46
N THR A 60 1.00 -14.61 -2.68
CA THR A 60 1.89 -15.67 -3.17
C THR A 60 2.38 -16.55 -2.00
N THR A 61 3.38 -17.39 -2.25
CA THR A 61 4.07 -18.19 -1.22
C THR A 61 5.20 -17.43 -0.52
N SER A 62 5.37 -16.12 -0.78
CA SER A 62 6.34 -15.28 -0.05
C SER A 62 5.82 -14.93 1.37
N ALA A 63 6.54 -14.06 2.08
CA ALA A 63 6.20 -13.73 3.46
C ALA A 63 4.77 -13.15 3.60
N MET A 64 3.99 -13.74 4.53
CA MET A 64 2.70 -13.23 4.98
C MET A 64 2.48 -13.63 6.45
N PRO A 65 2.26 -12.68 7.36
CA PRO A 65 2.21 -11.23 7.12
C PRO A 65 3.60 -10.63 6.84
N LEU A 66 3.63 -9.58 6.02
CA LEU A 66 4.79 -8.67 5.99
C LEU A 66 4.51 -7.47 6.88
N ALA A 67 5.29 -7.30 7.96
CA ALA A 67 5.15 -6.17 8.88
C ALA A 67 5.25 -4.81 8.17
N TRP A 68 6.11 -4.73 7.14
CA TRP A 68 6.28 -3.51 6.35
C TRP A 68 5.01 -3.15 5.55
N THR A 69 4.36 -4.12 4.89
CA THR A 69 3.08 -3.86 4.19
C THR A 69 2.00 -3.39 5.18
N HIS A 70 1.95 -3.96 6.38
CA HIS A 70 0.99 -3.52 7.41
C HIS A 70 1.30 -2.10 7.91
N ALA A 71 2.57 -1.79 8.18
CA ALA A 71 3.00 -0.46 8.58
C ALA A 71 2.61 0.57 7.51
N GLN A 72 2.85 0.27 6.22
CA GLN A 72 2.46 1.14 5.12
C GLN A 72 0.94 1.34 5.05
N TYR A 73 0.15 0.28 5.26
CA TYR A 73 -1.32 0.37 5.23
C TYR A 73 -1.85 1.32 6.31
N VAL A 74 -1.40 1.13 7.55
CA VAL A 74 -1.79 1.97 8.69
C VAL A 74 -1.32 3.41 8.48
N ARG A 75 -0.07 3.59 8.04
CA ARG A 75 0.51 4.91 7.79
C ARG A 75 -0.27 5.67 6.73
N LEU A 76 -0.55 5.05 5.56
CA LEU A 76 -1.34 5.69 4.51
C LEU A 76 -2.75 6.04 4.98
N ALA A 77 -3.40 5.19 5.79
CA ALA A 77 -4.72 5.49 6.34
C ALA A 77 -4.70 6.78 7.20
N TRP A 78 -3.73 6.89 8.10
CA TRP A 78 -3.52 8.11 8.91
C TRP A 78 -3.16 9.32 8.05
N SER A 79 -2.29 9.15 7.06
CA SER A 79 -1.89 10.20 6.13
C SER A 79 -3.08 10.75 5.34
N ILE A 80 -3.97 9.89 4.84
CA ILE A 80 -5.21 10.30 4.16
C ILE A 80 -6.12 11.11 5.09
N GLN A 81 -6.25 10.67 6.35
CA GLN A 81 -7.07 11.37 7.34
C GLN A 81 -6.52 12.76 7.66
N LEU A 82 -5.20 12.90 7.81
CA LEU A 82 -4.52 14.16 8.12
C LEU A 82 -4.27 15.03 6.87
N GLY A 83 -4.40 14.46 5.68
CA GLY A 83 -4.26 15.16 4.40
C GLY A 83 -2.83 15.31 3.90
N SER A 84 -1.84 14.75 4.58
CA SER A 84 -0.41 14.75 4.21
C SER A 84 0.27 13.53 4.82
N PRO A 85 1.37 12.99 4.25
CA PRO A 85 2.11 11.87 4.84
C PRO A 85 2.60 12.16 6.27
N VAL A 86 2.19 11.35 7.23
CA VAL A 86 2.43 11.57 8.68
C VAL A 86 3.89 11.44 9.09
N GLU A 87 4.66 10.68 8.32
CA GLU A 87 6.07 10.41 8.52
C GLU A 87 6.98 11.39 7.78
N ARG A 88 6.42 12.29 6.97
CA ARG A 88 7.20 13.27 6.20
C ARG A 88 7.92 14.21 7.18
N PRO A 89 9.26 14.21 7.24
CA PRO A 89 9.99 15.03 8.19
C PRO A 89 9.88 16.52 7.80
N ALA A 90 9.14 17.29 8.61
CA ALA A 90 8.85 18.69 8.34
C ALA A 90 10.11 19.55 8.11
N VAL A 91 11.19 19.31 8.88
CA VAL A 91 12.44 20.08 8.75
C VAL A 91 13.11 19.90 7.38
N VAL A 92 12.97 18.72 6.78
CA VAL A 92 13.53 18.40 5.47
C VAL A 92 12.61 18.94 4.38
N ALA A 93 11.29 18.75 4.53
CA ALA A 93 10.28 19.27 3.62
C ALA A 93 10.40 20.78 3.46
N GLN A 94 10.46 21.51 4.58
CA GLN A 94 10.60 22.97 4.59
C GLN A 94 11.86 23.45 3.86
N ARG A 95 12.95 22.68 3.91
CA ARG A 95 14.22 23.07 3.29
C ARG A 95 14.26 22.80 1.78
N TYR A 96 13.59 21.75 1.31
CA TYR A 96 13.84 21.20 -0.04
C TYR A 96 12.60 21.03 -0.92
N ALA A 97 11.40 21.11 -0.36
CA ALA A 97 10.17 20.73 -1.08
C ALA A 97 9.03 21.73 -0.94
N ASP A 98 8.92 22.42 0.20
CA ASP A 98 7.92 23.45 0.40
C ASP A 98 8.45 24.78 -0.18
N SER A 99 7.58 25.55 -0.84
CA SER A 99 7.90 26.83 -1.50
C SER A 99 7.47 28.02 -0.65
#